data_AF-A0A843H698-F1
#
_entry.id   AF-A0A843H698-F1
#
_cell.length_a   1.000
_cell.length_b   1.000
_cell.length_c   1.000
_cell.angle_alpha   90.00
_cell.angle_beta   90.00
_cell.angle_gamma   90.00
#
_symmetry.space_group_name_H-M   'P 1'
#
loop_
_entity.id
_entity.type
_entity.pdbx_description
1 polymer ?
#
loop_
_entity_poly.entity_id
_entity_poly.type
_entity_poly.pdbx_seq_one_letter_code
_entity_poly.pdbx_strand_id
1 'polypeptide(L)'
;MKHKISSLKYTASEYCYCRGILNVDIDGKHYTFDTPFWESGGHVGIDHEGNELITKGAWLLNPNYIPENITKEIAEEIIEQMNLYCDWGCCGSCL
;
A
#
# COMPACT_ATOMS: atom_id res chain seq x y z
N MET A 1 1.83 13.76 20.39
CA MET A 1 2.74 14.39 19.41
C MET A 1 2.48 13.71 18.08
N LYS A 2 2.37 14.45 16.96
CA LYS A 2 2.28 13.80 15.64
C LYS A 2 3.68 13.32 15.27
N HIS A 3 3.79 12.08 14.81
CA HIS A 3 5.04 11.56 14.27
C HIS A 3 5.37 12.31 12.98
N LYS A 4 6.65 12.52 12.69
CA LYS A 4 7.06 13.18 11.45
C LYS A 4 7.52 12.15 10.45
N ILE A 5 6.73 11.93 9.41
CA ILE A 5 7.14 11.20 8.21
C ILE A 5 8.00 12.14 7.36
N SER A 6 9.30 11.84 7.23
CA SER A 6 10.23 12.66 6.43
C SER A 6 10.42 12.16 5.01
N SER A 7 10.19 10.87 4.77
CA SER A 7 10.26 10.27 3.44
C SER A 7 9.27 9.10 3.33
N LEU A 8 8.75 8.90 2.13
CA LEU A 8 7.94 7.74 1.78
C LEU A 8 8.25 7.36 0.34
N LYS A 9 8.57 6.08 0.10
CA LYS A 9 8.83 5.54 -1.23
C LYS A 9 8.20 4.18 -1.38
N TYR A 10 7.28 4.09 -2.34
CA TYR A 10 6.74 2.82 -2.79
C TYR A 10 7.49 2.29 -4.00
N THR A 11 7.84 1.00 -3.98
CA THR A 11 8.41 0.30 -5.13
C THR A 11 7.54 -0.90 -5.44
N ALA A 12 6.79 -0.85 -6.54
CA ALA A 12 5.96 -1.97 -6.98
C ALA A 12 6.80 -3.20 -7.33
N SER A 13 6.25 -4.40 -7.09
CA SER A 13 6.84 -5.63 -7.61
C SER A 13 6.61 -5.72 -9.12
N GLU A 14 7.56 -6.34 -9.82
CA GLU A 14 7.49 -6.61 -11.26
C GLU A 14 6.30 -7.51 -11.67
N TYR A 15 5.75 -8.29 -10.74
CA TYR A 15 4.64 -9.22 -11.00
C TYR A 15 3.27 -8.68 -10.57
N CYS A 16 3.23 -7.85 -9.53
CA CYS A 16 1.97 -7.37 -8.97
C CYS A 16 2.20 -6.11 -8.16
N TYR A 17 1.51 -5.03 -8.52
CA TYR A 17 1.58 -3.77 -7.79
C TYR A 17 1.17 -3.92 -6.34
N CYS A 18 0.37 -4.91 -5.96
CA CYS A 18 -0.01 -5.10 -4.56
C CYS A 18 1.17 -5.57 -3.71
N ARG A 19 2.14 -6.29 -4.29
CA ARG A 19 3.27 -6.94 -3.59
C ARG A 19 4.55 -6.10 -3.58
N GLY A 20 4.42 -4.78 -3.58
CA GLY A 20 5.57 -3.89 -3.53
C GLY A 20 6.25 -3.83 -2.16
N ILE A 21 7.26 -2.97 -2.07
CA ILE A 21 7.96 -2.63 -0.84
C ILE A 21 7.73 -1.15 -0.55
N LEU A 22 7.30 -0.85 0.67
CA LEU A 22 7.08 0.51 1.16
C LEU A 22 8.19 0.86 2.16
N ASN A 23 9.00 1.87 1.83
CA ASN A 23 10.04 2.38 2.71
C ASN A 23 9.62 3.75 3.25
N VAL A 24 9.69 3.92 4.58
CA VAL A 24 9.22 5.13 5.26
C VAL A 24 10.22 5.53 6.33
N ASP A 25 10.58 6.81 6.39
CA ASP A 25 11.33 7.38 7.50
C ASP A 25 10.38 8.11 8.46
N ILE A 26 10.32 7.65 9.71
CA ILE A 26 9.43 8.17 10.75
C ILE A 26 10.30 8.57 11.95
N ASP A 27 10.26 9.85 12.34
CA ASP A 27 11.06 10.40 13.44
C ASP A 27 12.57 10.06 13.35
N GLY A 28 13.10 10.00 12.13
CA GLY A 28 14.50 9.67 11.88
C GLY A 28 14.84 8.17 11.96
N LYS A 29 13.84 7.29 12.10
CA LYS A 29 14.00 5.84 11.98
C LYS A 29 13.46 5.35 10.63
N HIS A 30 14.20 4.43 10.01
CA HIS A 30 13.82 3.81 8.75
C HIS A 30 12.97 2.56 9.00
N TYR A 31 11.86 2.45 8.29
CA TYR A 31 10.96 1.31 8.31
C TYR A 31 10.76 0.80 6.88
N THR A 32 10.77 -0.53 6.75
CA THR A 32 10.45 -1.22 5.51
C THR A 32 9.25 -2.12 5.78
N PHE A 33 8.20 -1.93 5.00
CA PHE A 33 6.98 -2.72 5.05
C PHE A 33 6.81 -3.47 3.73
N ASP A 34 6.23 -4.66 3.81
CA ASP A 34 5.81 -5.49 2.69
C ASP A 34 4.36 -5.94 2.89
N THR A 35 3.81 -6.65 1.91
CA THR A 35 2.50 -7.29 2.09
C THR A 35 2.57 -8.37 3.16
N PRO A 36 1.57 -8.46 4.05
CA PRO A 36 0.24 -7.87 3.91
C PRO A 36 -0.02 -6.61 4.78
N PHE A 37 0.97 -5.74 5.01
CA PHE A 37 0.75 -4.47 5.75
C PHE A 37 -0.33 -3.58 5.10
N TRP A 38 -0.41 -3.60 3.77
CA TRP A 38 -1.47 -2.96 2.99
C TRP A 38 -2.04 -3.92 1.96
N GLU A 39 -3.16 -3.50 1.37
CA GLU A 39 -3.72 -4.07 0.16
C GLU A 39 -4.18 -2.97 -0.81
N SER A 40 -4.37 -3.34 -2.07
CA SER A 40 -4.97 -2.45 -3.06
C SER A 40 -6.48 -2.40 -2.84
N GLY A 41 -7.07 -1.20 -2.75
CA GLY A 41 -8.51 -1.01 -2.82
C GLY A 41 -9.09 -1.08 -4.23
N GLY A 42 -8.25 -1.26 -5.25
CA GLY A 42 -8.67 -1.58 -6.61
C GLY A 42 -9.01 -3.06 -6.81
N HIS A 43 -9.63 -3.39 -7.93
CA HIS A 43 -10.09 -4.75 -8.26
C HIS A 43 -9.57 -5.18 -9.63
N VAL A 44 -9.35 -6.49 -9.78
CA VAL A 44 -9.18 -7.10 -11.09
C VAL A 44 -10.03 -8.35 -11.23
N GLY A 45 -10.66 -8.52 -12.39
CA GLY A 45 -11.47 -9.68 -12.72
C GLY A 45 -11.65 -9.85 -14.22
N ILE A 46 -12.35 -10.92 -14.60
CA ILE A 46 -12.81 -11.16 -15.96
C ILE A 46 -14.34 -11.09 -15.92
N ASP A 47 -14.94 -10.34 -16.84
CA ASP A 47 -16.40 -10.26 -16.96
C ASP A 47 -17.00 -11.50 -17.64
N HIS A 48 -18.33 -11.50 -17.78
CA HIS A 48 -19.07 -12.62 -18.38
C HIS A 48 -18.85 -12.76 -19.90
N GLU A 49 -18.29 -11.75 -20.56
CA GLU A 49 -17.94 -11.76 -21.98
C GLU A 49 -16.46 -12.13 -22.19
N GLY A 50 -15.69 -12.30 -21.12
CA GLY A 50 -14.26 -12.63 -21.16
C GLY A 50 -13.35 -11.41 -21.22
N ASN A 51 -13.86 -10.19 -21.00
CA ASN A 51 -13.04 -8.98 -20.99
C ASN A 51 -12.39 -8.77 -19.61
N GLU A 52 -11.16 -8.26 -19.61
CA GLU A 52 -10.47 -7.84 -18.39
C GLU A 52 -11.11 -6.57 -17.81
N LEU A 53 -11.41 -6.62 -16.52
CA LEU A 53 -11.88 -5.48 -15.72
C LEU A 53 -10.81 -5.13 -14.71
N ILE A 54 -10.16 -3.98 -14.88
CA ILE A 54 -9.16 -3.46 -13.93
C ILE A 54 -9.65 -2.12 -13.41
N THR A 55 -9.85 -2.03 -12.09
CA THR A 55 -10.12 -0.76 -11.40
C THR A 55 -8.97 -0.43 -10.46
N LYS A 56 -8.59 0.84 -10.44
CA LYS A 56 -7.64 1.36 -9.46
C LYS A 56 -8.37 1.86 -8.23
N GLY A 57 -7.77 1.69 -7.05
CA GLY A 57 -8.33 2.17 -5.79
C GLY A 57 -7.26 2.53 -4.77
N ALA A 58 -7.64 3.34 -3.80
CA ALA A 58 -6.75 3.74 -2.71
C ALA A 58 -6.15 2.51 -2.00
N TRP A 59 -4.90 2.64 -1.56
CA TRP A 59 -4.26 1.67 -0.68
C TRP A 59 -5.01 1.62 0.65
N LEU A 60 -5.24 0.40 1.14
CA LEU A 60 -5.97 0.15 2.38
C LEU A 60 -5.03 -0.46 3.41
N LEU A 61 -5.11 0.02 4.64
CA LEU A 61 -4.37 -0.55 5.77
C LEU A 61 -4.95 -1.92 6.11
N ASN A 62 -4.10 -2.92 6.34
CA ASN A 62 -4.52 -4.18 6.93
C ASN A 62 -4.32 -4.16 8.46
N PRO A 63 -5.38 -4.00 9.26
CA PRO A 63 -5.25 -3.82 10.71
C PRO A 63 -4.67 -5.05 11.43
N ASN A 64 -4.72 -6.22 10.80
CA ASN A 64 -4.22 -7.47 11.40
C ASN A 64 -2.70 -7.66 11.25
N TYR A 65 -2.05 -6.81 10.44
CA TYR A 65 -0.62 -6.96 10.10
C TYR A 65 0.18 -5.69 10.38
N ILE A 66 -0.30 -4.88 11.32
CA ILE A 66 0.46 -3.76 11.86
C ILE A 66 1.55 -4.33 12.78
N PRO A 67 2.85 -4.05 12.53
CA PRO A 67 3.92 -4.51 13.39
C PRO A 67 3.79 -3.98 14.82
N GLU A 68 4.20 -4.76 15.83
CA GLU A 68 4.06 -4.39 17.26
C GLU A 68 4.73 -3.06 17.64
N ASN A 69 5.75 -2.65 16.89
CA ASN A 69 6.50 -1.41 17.11
C ASN A 69 5.90 -0.19 16.38
N ILE A 70 4.75 -0.34 15.73
CA ILE A 70 4.01 0.69 15.02
C ILE A 70 2.59 0.75 15.60
N THR A 71 2.13 1.94 15.98
CA THR A 71 0.75 2.11 16.45
C THR A 71 -0.21 2.18 15.27
N LYS A 72 -1.50 1.95 15.51
CA LYS A 72 -2.55 2.04 14.48
C LYS A 72 -2.60 3.42 13.84
N GLU A 73 -2.44 4.47 14.62
CA GLU A 73 -2.47 5.87 14.16
C GLU A 73 -1.30 6.17 13.22
N ILE A 74 -0.10 5.66 13.52
CA ILE A 74 1.06 5.79 12.63
C ILE A 74 0.83 5.01 11.34
N ALA A 75 0.29 3.79 11.44
CA ALA A 75 0.00 2.97 10.27
C ALA A 75 -1.04 3.63 9.34
N GLU A 76 -2.06 4.26 9.90
CA GLU A 76 -3.04 5.06 9.14
C GLU A 76 -2.39 6.27 8.46
N GLU A 77 -1.53 7.01 9.17
CA GLU A 77 -0.80 8.15 8.59
C GLU A 77 0.11 7.72 7.42
N ILE A 78 0.79 6.58 7.53
CA ILE A 78 1.59 6.01 6.44
C ILE A 78 0.74 5.76 5.19
N ILE A 79 -0.45 5.16 5.36
CA ILE A 79 -1.35 4.84 4.24
C ILE A 79 -1.95 6.11 3.63
N GLU A 80 -2.27 7.12 4.43
CA GLU A 80 -2.68 8.44 3.93
C GLU A 80 -1.58 9.07 3.06
N GLN A 81 -0.33 9.09 3.55
CA GLN A 81 0.80 9.60 2.77
C GLN A 81 1.07 8.77 1.50
N MET A 82 0.93 7.45 1.58
CA MET A 82 1.05 6.56 0.43
C MET A 82 0.01 6.91 -0.65
N ASN A 83 -1.25 7.14 -0.27
CA ASN A 83 -2.31 7.53 -1.20
C ASN A 83 -2.19 8.96 -1.76
N LEU A 84 -1.43 9.84 -1.09
CA LEU A 84 -1.15 11.19 -1.56
C LEU A 84 -0.01 11.25 -2.59
N TYR A 85 1.01 10.40 -2.44
CA TYR A 85 2.23 10.47 -3.23
C TYR A 85 2.47 9.30 -4.18
N CYS A 86 1.76 8.19 -4.01
CA CYS A 86 1.85 7.03 -4.88
C CYS A 86 0.57 6.87 -5.70
N ASP A 87 0.70 6.37 -6.91
CA ASP A 87 -0.46 5.98 -7.71
C ASP A 87 -1.31 4.96 -6.95
N TRP A 88 -2.63 5.08 -7.12
CA TRP A 88 -3.58 4.13 -6.56
C TRP A 88 -3.33 2.72 -7.08
N GLY A 89 -3.55 1.74 -6.20
CA GLY A 89 -3.21 0.34 -6.42
C GLY A 89 -4.12 -0.37 -7.43
N CYS A 90 -3.69 -1.57 -7.79
CA CYS A 90 -4.19 -2.48 -8.83
C CYS A 90 -3.58 -2.27 -10.22
N CYS A 91 -2.71 -3.19 -10.63
CA CYS A 91 -2.14 -3.27 -11.98
C CYS A 91 -2.78 -4.35 -12.85
N GLY A 92 -3.71 -5.13 -12.31
CA GLY A 92 -4.37 -6.24 -13.02
C GLY A 92 -3.52 -7.50 -13.25
N SER A 93 -2.21 -7.45 -13.01
CA SER A 93 -1.27 -8.54 -13.34
C SER A 93 -1.39 -9.81 -12.46
N CYS A 94 -2.34 -9.86 -11.53
CA CYS A 94 -2.61 -11.04 -10.69
C CYS A 94 -3.76 -11.90 -11.20
N LEU A 95 -4.22 -11.67 -12.44
CA LEU A 95 -5.05 -12.61 -13.21
C LEU A 95 -4.21 -13.71 -13.86
#